data_AF-A0A1V5FDQ3-F1
#
_entry.id   AF-A0A1V5FDQ3-F1
#
_cell.length_a   1.000
_cell.length_b   1.000
_cell.length_c   1.000
_cell.angle_alpha   90.00
_cell.angle_beta   90.00
_cell.angle_gamma   90.00
#
_symmetry.space_group_name_H-M   'P 1'
#
loop_
_entity.id
_entity.type
_entity.pdbx_description
1 polymer ?
#
loop_
_entity_poly.entity_id
_entity_poly.type
_entity_poly.pdbx_seq_one_letter_code
_entity_poly.pdbx_strand_id
1 'polypeptide(L)'
;MAGKYIGVLFAAGFCYTLFMAIFLAANWTLRVPLRYDLFAQGVYLQFLSAAVIVALAFLLSLVLNVDAAITLSALLYFSSQVLMTLMSYIYDSLNDLQQAVVMLLHFLIPQLTLFDVSGRIVHGVWPALPFGVLRALTLYAAAYAFVFLAMAYAAFRRKSL
;
A
#
# COMPACT_ATOMS: atom_id res chain seq x y z
N MET A 1 14.03 15.88 -4.35
CA MET A 1 13.42 14.54 -4.18
C MET A 1 11.91 14.56 -4.22
N ALA A 2 11.26 15.44 -3.43
CA ALA A 2 9.81 15.52 -3.35
C ALA A 2 9.11 15.64 -4.71
N GLY A 3 9.63 16.46 -5.65
CA GLY A 3 9.05 16.58 -6.99
C GLY A 3 9.04 15.28 -7.81
N LYS A 4 10.11 14.46 -7.72
CA LYS A 4 10.16 13.15 -8.40
C LYS A 4 9.16 12.17 -7.79
N TYR A 5 9.08 12.14 -6.45
CA TYR A 5 8.13 11.32 -5.72
C TYR A 5 6.68 11.66 -6.10
N ILE A 6 6.32 12.94 -6.03
CA ILE A 6 4.99 13.45 -6.34
C ILE A 6 4.64 13.16 -7.82
N GLY A 7 5.58 13.37 -8.74
CA GLY A 7 5.38 13.08 -10.17
C GLY A 7 5.05 11.61 -10.43
N VAL A 8 5.82 10.68 -9.84
CA VAL A 8 5.56 9.23 -9.97
C VAL A 8 4.23 8.85 -9.32
N LEU A 9 3.92 9.42 -8.15
CA LEU A 9 2.67 9.17 -7.44
C LEU A 9 1.45 9.61 -8.26
N PHE A 10 1.48 10.79 -8.88
CA PHE A 10 0.40 11.25 -9.75
C PHE A 10 0.29 10.43 -11.04
N ALA A 11 1.40 10.01 -11.64
CA ALA A 11 1.38 9.12 -12.80
C ALA A 11 0.73 7.77 -12.45
N ALA A 12 1.11 7.16 -11.32
CA ALA A 12 0.50 5.93 -10.81
C ALA A 12 -0.99 6.12 -10.51
N GLY A 13 -1.36 7.22 -9.85
CA GLY A 13 -2.74 7.58 -9.58
C GLY A 13 -3.59 7.77 -10.83
N PHE A 14 -3.04 8.40 -11.86
CA PHE A 14 -3.70 8.58 -13.14
C PHE A 14 -4.00 7.23 -13.81
N CYS A 15 -2.99 6.35 -13.93
CA CYS A 15 -3.17 5.01 -14.48
C CYS A 15 -4.21 4.20 -13.71
N TYR A 16 -4.15 4.26 -12.38
CA TYR A 16 -5.13 3.58 -11.52
C TYR A 16 -6.54 4.15 -11.68
N THR A 17 -6.69 5.46 -11.79
CA THR A 17 -7.99 6.13 -12.00
C THR A 17 -8.59 5.76 -13.35
N LEU A 18 -7.79 5.64 -14.40
CA LEU A 18 -8.25 5.13 -15.70
C LEU A 18 -8.80 3.71 -15.59
N PHE A 19 -8.10 2.82 -14.88
CA PHE A 19 -8.57 1.46 -14.64
C PHE A 19 -9.88 1.43 -13.83
N MET A 20 -9.97 2.28 -12.80
CA MET A 20 -11.20 2.43 -12.00
C MET A 20 -12.37 2.99 -12.80
N ALA A 21 -12.14 3.88 -13.76
CA ALA A 21 -13.17 4.39 -14.66
C ALA A 21 -13.73 3.28 -15.56
N ILE A 22 -12.87 2.41 -16.09
CA ILE A 22 -13.29 1.22 -16.86
C ILE A 22 -14.10 0.28 -15.97
N PHE A 23 -13.65 0.05 -14.73
CA PHE A 23 -14.39 -0.77 -13.76
C PHE A 23 -15.79 -0.19 -13.47
N LEU A 24 -15.92 1.12 -13.26
CA LEU A 24 -17.22 1.76 -13.07
C LEU A 24 -18.13 1.60 -14.30
N ALA A 25 -17.60 1.79 -15.50
CA ALA A 25 -18.36 1.60 -16.74
C ALA A 25 -18.84 0.16 -16.92
N ALA A 26 -18.01 -0.82 -16.56
CA ALA A 26 -18.37 -2.24 -16.58
C ALA A 26 -19.50 -2.55 -15.58
N ASN A 27 -19.40 -2.08 -14.33
CA ASN A 27 -20.45 -2.28 -13.33
C ASN A 27 -21.77 -1.62 -13.72
N TRP A 28 -21.71 -0.43 -14.34
CA TRP A 28 -22.88 0.25 -14.88
C TRP A 28 -23.56 -0.60 -15.97
N THR A 29 -22.77 -1.17 -16.88
CA THR A 29 -23.27 -2.03 -17.97
C THR A 29 -23.90 -3.32 -17.44
N LEU A 30 -23.30 -3.92 -16.41
CA LEU A 30 -23.75 -5.16 -15.78
C LEU A 30 -24.88 -4.95 -14.75
N ARG A 31 -25.28 -3.70 -14.49
CA ARG A 31 -26.29 -3.30 -13.48
C ARG A 31 -25.99 -3.86 -12.08
N VAL A 32 -24.71 -3.99 -11.74
CA VAL A 32 -24.29 -4.43 -10.40
C VAL A 32 -24.43 -3.26 -9.43
N PRO A 33 -25.13 -3.42 -8.29
CA PRO A 33 -25.28 -2.34 -7.33
C PRO A 33 -23.92 -2.02 -6.69
N LEU A 34 -23.43 -0.80 -6.91
CA LEU A 34 -22.17 -0.33 -6.35
C LEU A 34 -22.39 0.78 -5.33
N ARG A 35 -21.76 0.61 -4.16
CA ARG A 35 -21.71 1.61 -3.11
C ARG A 35 -20.63 2.65 -3.40
N TYR A 36 -21.03 3.80 -3.94
CA TYR A 36 -20.10 4.86 -4.36
C TYR A 36 -19.28 5.45 -3.20
N ASP A 37 -19.83 5.46 -1.98
CA ASP A 37 -19.16 5.88 -0.75
C ASP A 37 -17.95 5.00 -0.43
N LEU A 38 -18.16 3.68 -0.36
CA LEU A 38 -17.10 2.71 -0.09
C LEU A 38 -16.11 2.61 -1.27
N PHE A 39 -16.61 2.77 -2.51
CA PHE A 39 -15.76 2.78 -3.70
C PHE A 39 -14.76 3.93 -3.69
N ALA A 40 -15.21 5.16 -3.42
CA ALA A 40 -14.34 6.32 -3.35
C ALA A 40 -13.28 6.17 -2.24
N GLN A 41 -13.68 5.63 -1.09
CA GLN A 41 -12.74 5.30 0.00
C GLN A 41 -11.71 4.25 -0.42
N GLY A 42 -12.11 3.22 -1.16
CA GLY A 42 -11.17 2.21 -1.68
C GLY A 42 -10.17 2.80 -2.67
N VAL A 43 -10.61 3.66 -3.58
CA VAL A 43 -9.72 4.37 -4.51
C VAL A 43 -8.69 5.20 -3.74
N TYR A 44 -9.15 5.94 -2.71
CA TYR A 44 -8.29 6.73 -1.84
C TYR A 44 -7.26 5.87 -1.08
N LEU A 45 -7.70 4.76 -0.46
CA LEU A 45 -6.81 3.86 0.26
C LEU A 45 -5.77 3.21 -0.67
N GLN A 46 -6.17 2.82 -1.88
CA GLN A 46 -5.22 2.28 -2.86
C GLN A 46 -4.18 3.32 -3.27
N PHE A 47 -4.57 4.59 -3.40
CA PHE A 47 -3.63 5.68 -3.64
C PHE A 47 -2.64 5.86 -2.48
N LEU A 48 -3.08 5.72 -1.23
CA LEU A 48 -2.18 5.71 -0.06
C LEU A 48 -1.22 4.51 -0.07
N SER A 49 -1.70 3.32 -0.42
CA SER A 49 -0.86 2.13 -0.59
C SER A 49 0.23 2.37 -1.65
N ALA A 50 -0.14 2.92 -2.81
CA ALA A 50 0.80 3.30 -3.86
C ALA A 50 1.82 4.34 -3.37
N ALA A 51 1.40 5.31 -2.55
CA ALA A 51 2.29 6.32 -1.97
C ALA A 51 3.42 5.71 -1.12
N VAL A 52 3.12 4.64 -0.38
CA VAL A 52 4.12 3.90 0.42
C VAL A 52 5.05 3.10 -0.50
N ILE A 53 4.51 2.39 -1.49
CA ILE A 53 5.32 1.60 -2.44
C ILE A 53 6.26 2.49 -3.23
N VAL A 54 5.79 3.64 -3.72
CA VAL A 54 6.63 4.59 -4.47
C VAL A 54 7.76 5.10 -3.56
N ALA A 55 7.49 5.43 -2.30
CA ALA A 55 8.53 5.86 -1.36
C ALA A 55 9.59 4.77 -1.12
N LEU A 56 9.16 3.52 -0.97
CA LEU A 56 10.03 2.36 -0.83
C LEU A 56 10.85 2.10 -2.10
N ALA A 57 10.23 2.14 -3.28
CA ALA A 57 10.91 1.95 -4.56
C ALA A 57 11.97 3.03 -4.78
N PHE A 58 11.70 4.27 -4.39
CA PHE A 58 12.69 5.35 -4.41
C PHE A 58 13.88 5.05 -3.50
N LEU A 59 13.64 4.61 -2.25
CA LEU A 59 14.72 4.20 -1.35
C LEU A 59 15.57 3.08 -1.95
N LEU A 60 14.92 2.02 -2.45
CA LEU A 60 15.61 0.88 -3.06
C LEU A 60 16.40 1.28 -4.30
N SER A 61 15.89 2.20 -5.13
CA SER A 61 16.60 2.68 -6.33
C SER A 61 17.89 3.45 -6.03
N LEU A 62 18.05 3.93 -4.79
CA LEU A 62 19.29 4.59 -4.36
C LEU A 62 20.31 3.60 -3.82
N VAL A 63 19.84 2.49 -3.24
CA VAL A 63 20.69 1.44 -2.66
C VAL A 63 21.10 0.40 -3.72
N LEU A 64 20.20 0.13 -4.66
CA LEU A 64 20.30 -0.91 -5.68
C LEU A 64 20.19 -0.30 -7.09
N ASN A 65 20.28 -1.14 -8.13
CA ASN A 65 19.92 -0.74 -9.48
C ASN A 65 18.38 -0.62 -9.63
N VAL A 66 17.94 0.05 -10.70
CA VAL A 66 16.52 0.35 -10.91
C VAL A 66 15.70 -0.94 -11.10
N ASP A 67 16.22 -1.92 -11.83
CA ASP A 67 15.52 -3.19 -12.09
C ASP A 67 15.29 -4.01 -10.81
N ALA A 68 16.29 -4.05 -9.92
CA ALA A 68 16.20 -4.67 -8.60
C ALA A 68 15.23 -3.92 -7.69
N ALA A 69 15.20 -2.58 -7.75
CA ALA A 69 14.26 -1.79 -6.96
C ALA A 69 12.80 -2.06 -7.36
N ILE A 70 12.53 -2.19 -8.66
CA ILE A 70 11.18 -2.52 -9.17
C ILE A 70 10.78 -3.92 -8.72
N THR A 71 11.64 -4.93 -8.95
CA THR A 71 11.35 -6.32 -8.59
C THR A 71 11.18 -6.52 -7.08
N LEU A 72 12.04 -5.93 -6.25
CA LEU A 72 11.91 -6.01 -4.80
C LEU A 72 10.67 -5.28 -4.28
N SER A 73 10.32 -4.12 -4.85
CA SER A 73 9.10 -3.41 -4.45
C SER A 73 7.86 -4.23 -4.78
N ALA A 74 7.83 -4.88 -5.95
CA ALA A 74 6.75 -5.80 -6.32
C ALA A 74 6.72 -7.03 -5.40
N LEU A 75 7.87 -7.67 -5.13
CA LEU A 75 7.97 -8.81 -4.22
C LEU A 75 7.49 -8.44 -2.82
N LEU A 76 7.87 -7.28 -2.28
CA LEU A 76 7.41 -6.82 -0.97
C LEU A 76 5.91 -6.54 -0.96
N TYR A 77 5.35 -5.98 -2.04
CA TYR A 77 3.90 -5.81 -2.18
C TYR A 77 3.18 -7.16 -2.10
N PHE A 78 3.56 -8.13 -2.93
CA PHE A 78 2.94 -9.47 -2.91
C PHE A 78 3.19 -10.21 -1.60
N SER A 79 4.38 -10.08 -1.03
CA SER A 79 4.74 -10.73 0.23
C SER A 79 3.91 -10.18 1.39
N SER A 80 3.59 -8.88 1.41
CA SER A 80 2.72 -8.29 2.43
C SER A 80 1.33 -8.94 2.46
N GLN A 81 0.80 -9.32 1.29
CA GLN A 81 -0.50 -10.01 1.14
C GLN A 81 -0.46 -11.43 1.70
N VAL A 82 0.59 -12.18 1.36
CA VAL A 82 0.80 -13.55 1.82
C VAL A 82 1.10 -13.60 3.31
N LEU A 83 2.00 -12.75 3.79
CA LEU A 83 2.43 -12.71 5.19
C LEU A 83 1.25 -12.45 6.12
N MET A 84 0.39 -11.47 5.82
CA MET A 84 -0.76 -11.18 6.69
C MET A 84 -1.72 -12.37 6.81
N THR A 85 -1.90 -13.11 5.71
CA THR A 85 -2.70 -14.34 5.70
C THR A 85 -2.04 -15.40 6.58
N LEU A 86 -0.75 -15.68 6.37
CA LEU A 86 -0.01 -16.68 7.15
C LEU A 86 0.07 -16.35 8.65
N MET A 87 0.20 -15.07 9.01
CA MET A 87 0.17 -14.61 10.41
C MET A 87 -1.11 -15.07 11.09
N SER A 88 -2.27 -14.87 10.45
CA SER A 88 -3.57 -15.22 11.04
C SER A 88 -3.77 -16.72 11.28
N TYR A 89 -3.06 -17.58 10.55
CA TYR A 89 -3.14 -19.03 10.71
C TYR A 89 -2.12 -19.60 11.70
N ILE A 90 -0.92 -19.03 11.73
CA ILE A 90 0.23 -19.65 12.40
C ILE A 90 0.45 -19.07 13.80
N TYR A 91 0.01 -17.83 14.07
CA TYR A 91 0.34 -17.10 15.31
C TYR A 91 0.07 -17.91 16.60
N ASP A 92 -1.09 -18.56 16.68
CA ASP A 92 -1.50 -19.34 17.87
C ASP A 92 -0.73 -20.67 18.03
N SER A 93 0.00 -21.09 16.99
CA SER A 93 0.82 -22.32 16.99
C SER A 93 2.31 -22.06 17.25
N LEU A 94 2.71 -20.80 17.43
CA LEU A 94 4.10 -20.40 17.63
C LEU A 94 4.49 -20.36 19.11
N ASN A 95 5.76 -20.60 19.40
CA ASN A 95 6.32 -20.33 20.72
C ASN A 95 6.58 -18.82 20.94
N ASP A 96 6.84 -18.42 22.19
CA ASP A 96 6.98 -16.99 22.57
C ASP A 96 8.06 -16.24 21.77
N LEU A 97 9.19 -16.89 21.48
CA LEU A 97 10.27 -16.28 20.69
C LEU A 97 9.85 -16.08 19.23
N GLN A 98 9.20 -17.08 18.63
CA GLN A 98 8.71 -16.99 17.26
C GLN A 98 7.61 -15.94 17.14
N GLN A 99 6.70 -15.84 18.11
CA GLN A 99 5.68 -14.78 18.18
C GLN A 99 6.32 -13.39 18.24
N ALA A 100 7.38 -13.21 19.05
CA ALA A 100 8.09 -11.93 19.14
C ALA A 100 8.75 -11.53 17.80
N VAL A 101 9.42 -12.47 17.12
CA VAL A 101 10.01 -12.22 15.79
C VAL A 101 8.93 -11.87 14.77
N VAL A 102 7.83 -12.61 14.79
CA VAL A 102 6.66 -12.39 13.95
C VAL A 102 6.07 -11.00 14.16
N MET A 103 5.85 -10.58 15.41
CA MET A 103 5.39 -9.24 15.74
C MET A 103 6.36 -8.17 15.25
N LEU A 104 7.66 -8.38 15.43
CA LEU A 104 8.66 -7.41 14.96
C LEU A 104 8.61 -7.25 13.43
N LEU A 105 8.51 -8.35 12.68
CA LEU A 105 8.35 -8.31 11.23
C LEU A 105 7.02 -7.64 10.83
N HIS A 106 5.95 -7.89 11.57
CA HIS A 106 4.63 -7.28 11.37
C HIS A 106 4.67 -5.76 11.49
N PHE A 107 5.51 -5.20 12.36
CA PHE A 107 5.71 -3.75 12.49
C PHE A 107 6.74 -3.18 11.50
N LEU A 108 7.74 -3.96 11.06
CA LEU A 108 8.75 -3.46 10.11
C LEU A 108 8.23 -3.43 8.67
N ILE A 109 7.44 -4.43 8.28
CA ILE A 109 6.94 -4.57 6.91
C ILE A 109 5.63 -3.78 6.79
N PRO A 110 5.52 -2.82 5.85
CA PRO A 110 4.28 -2.07 5.65
C PRO A 110 3.15 -3.02 5.24
N GLN A 111 2.04 -2.94 5.94
CA GLN A 111 0.87 -3.81 5.72
C GLN A 111 -0.04 -3.22 4.67
N LEU A 112 0.32 -3.44 3.41
CA LEU A 112 -0.38 -2.83 2.28
C LEU A 112 -1.78 -3.40 2.06
N THR A 113 -2.03 -4.60 2.58
CA THR A 113 -3.34 -5.26 2.73
C THR A 113 -4.38 -4.43 3.48
N LEU A 114 -3.97 -3.61 4.45
CA LEU A 114 -4.89 -2.78 5.25
C LEU A 114 -5.62 -1.74 4.39
N PHE A 115 -5.03 -1.37 3.26
CA PHE A 115 -5.61 -0.45 2.30
C PHE A 115 -6.54 -1.15 1.30
N ASP A 116 -6.48 -2.48 1.22
CA ASP A 116 -7.31 -3.24 0.28
C ASP A 116 -8.70 -3.47 0.85
N VAL A 117 -9.67 -2.78 0.26
CA VAL A 117 -11.11 -2.96 0.55
C VAL A 117 -11.88 -3.48 -0.66
N SER A 118 -11.17 -3.98 -1.69
CA SER A 118 -11.77 -4.50 -2.93
C SER A 118 -12.80 -5.60 -2.64
N GLY A 119 -12.49 -6.52 -1.74
CA GLY A 119 -13.42 -7.56 -1.29
C GLY A 119 -14.71 -6.96 -0.72
N ARG A 120 -14.63 -5.85 0.02
CA ARG A 120 -15.81 -5.18 0.58
C ARG A 120 -16.63 -4.44 -0.49
N ILE A 121 -15.96 -3.85 -1.46
CA ILE A 121 -16.59 -3.16 -2.59
C ILE A 121 -17.37 -4.15 -3.45
N VAL A 122 -16.78 -5.29 -3.79
CA VAL A 122 -17.37 -6.26 -4.74
C VAL A 122 -18.62 -6.94 -4.18
N HIS A 123 -18.64 -7.30 -2.90
CA HIS A 123 -19.83 -7.97 -2.35
C HIS A 123 -20.91 -6.98 -1.91
N GLY A 124 -20.62 -5.67 -1.81
CA GLY A 124 -21.61 -4.61 -1.62
C GLY A 124 -22.37 -4.60 -0.28
N VAL A 125 -22.13 -5.57 0.61
CA VAL A 125 -22.89 -5.73 1.86
C VAL A 125 -22.41 -4.77 2.96
N TRP A 126 -21.14 -4.34 2.92
CA TRP A 126 -20.55 -3.59 4.03
C TRP A 126 -20.77 -2.07 3.94
N PRO A 127 -20.92 -1.39 5.10
CA PRO A 127 -20.93 0.07 5.15
C PRO A 127 -19.57 0.68 4.78
N ALA A 128 -19.62 1.96 4.41
CA ALA A 128 -18.42 2.79 4.32
C ALA A 128 -17.62 2.74 5.63
N LEU A 129 -16.30 2.84 5.50
CA LEU A 129 -15.41 2.85 6.64
C LEU A 129 -15.66 4.09 7.51
N PRO A 130 -15.63 3.94 8.85
CA PRO A 130 -15.68 5.06 9.76
C PRO A 130 -14.52 6.03 9.51
N PHE A 131 -14.76 7.34 9.67
CA PHE A 131 -13.75 8.36 9.47
C PHE A 131 -12.49 8.15 10.34
N GLY A 132 -12.66 7.64 11.57
CA GLY A 132 -11.54 7.31 12.44
C GLY A 132 -10.58 6.27 11.85
N VAL A 133 -11.12 5.28 11.14
CA VAL A 133 -10.33 4.24 10.44
C VAL A 133 -9.57 4.85 9.27
N LEU A 134 -10.25 5.66 8.43
CA LEU A 134 -9.58 6.37 7.34
C LEU A 134 -8.44 7.25 7.83
N ARG A 135 -8.65 8.00 8.91
CA ARG A 135 -7.61 8.84 9.50
C ARG A 135 -6.42 8.01 9.99
N ALA A 136 -6.68 6.89 10.68
CA ALA A 136 -5.63 6.00 11.15
C ALA A 136 -4.80 5.42 9.98
N LEU A 137 -5.46 4.93 8.93
CA LEU A 137 -4.79 4.42 7.72
C LEU A 137 -4.00 5.51 6.98
N THR A 138 -4.52 6.73 6.95
CA THR A 138 -3.81 7.89 6.37
C THR A 138 -2.53 8.20 7.13
N LEU A 139 -2.61 8.26 8.46
CA LEU A 139 -1.44 8.49 9.32
C LEU A 139 -0.43 7.35 9.21
N TYR A 140 -0.92 6.11 9.12
CA TYR A 140 -0.07 4.93 8.91
C TYR A 140 0.70 5.02 7.59
N ALA A 141 0.01 5.29 6.46
CA ALA A 141 0.66 5.48 5.16
C ALA A 141 1.67 6.63 5.20
N ALA A 142 1.29 7.77 5.78
CA ALA A 142 2.14 8.94 5.88
C ALA A 142 3.41 8.66 6.70
N ALA A 143 3.30 7.90 7.80
CA ALA A 143 4.44 7.53 8.64
C ALA A 143 5.47 6.67 7.87
N TYR A 144 5.02 5.61 7.19
CA TYR A 144 5.94 4.78 6.39
C TYR A 144 6.54 5.54 5.21
N ALA A 145 5.72 6.30 4.48
CA ALA A 145 6.22 7.11 3.37
C ALA A 145 7.26 8.13 3.84
N PHE A 146 7.01 8.79 4.98
CA PHE A 146 7.96 9.73 5.59
C PHE A 146 9.28 9.03 5.98
N VAL A 147 9.22 7.88 6.64
CA VAL A 147 10.41 7.11 7.04
C VAL A 147 11.23 6.68 5.80
N PHE A 148 10.59 6.12 4.77
CA PHE A 148 11.28 5.72 3.54
C PHE A 148 11.89 6.91 2.80
N LEU A 149 11.17 8.03 2.69
CA LEU A 149 11.69 9.25 2.06
C LEU A 149 12.82 9.88 2.87
N ALA A 150 12.75 9.86 4.20
CA ALA A 150 13.82 10.35 5.07
C ALA A 150 15.10 9.51 4.92
N MET A 151 14.96 8.18 4.88
CA MET A 151 16.07 7.27 4.60
C MET A 151 16.64 7.49 3.18
N ALA A 152 15.78 7.66 2.17
CA ALA A 152 16.20 7.92 0.80
C ALA A 152 16.98 9.24 0.71
N TYR A 153 16.50 10.29 1.38
CA TYR A 153 17.18 11.57 1.45
C TYR A 153 18.55 11.46 2.15
N ALA A 154 18.63 10.73 3.26
CA ALA A 154 19.89 10.48 3.96
C ALA A 154 20.89 9.69 3.08
N ALA A 155 20.42 8.66 2.37
CA ALA A 155 21.24 7.87 1.46
C ALA A 155 21.77 8.70 0.28
N PHE A 156 20.94 9.55 -0.30
CA PHE A 156 21.35 10.41 -1.42
C PHE A 156 22.35 11.48 -1.01
N ARG A 157 22.20 12.09 0.18
CA ARG A 157 23.18 13.07 0.67
C ARG A 157 24.59 12.50 0.84
N ARG A 158 24.72 11.17 0.99
CA ARG A 158 26.01 10.49 1.12
C ARG A 158 26.67 10.14 -0.22
N LYS A 159 25.94 10.23 -1.34
CA LYS A 159 26.52 10.03 -2.68
C LYS A 159 27.05 11.37 -3.21
N SER A 160 28.37 11.47 -3.38
CA SER A 160 28.96 12.57 -4.14
C SER A 160 28.54 12.45 -5.61
N LEU A 161 28.10 13.57 -6.20
CA LEU A 161 27.69 13.67 -7.60
C LEU A 161 28.81 13.22 -8.55
#